data_AF-A0A0J7KY85-F1
#
_entry.id   AF-A0A0J7KY85-F1
#
_cell.length_a   1.000
_cell.length_b   1.000
_cell.length_c   1.000
_cell.angle_alpha   90.00
_cell.angle_beta   90.00
_cell.angle_gamma   90.00
#
_symmetry.space_group_name_H-M   'P 1'
#
loop_
_entity.id
_entity.type
_entity.pdbx_description
1 polymer ?
#
loop_
_entity_poly.entity_id
_entity_poly.type
_entity_poly.pdbx_seq_one_letter_code
_entity_poly.pdbx_strand_id
1 'polypeptide(L)'
;MELFQVLVCLIALPPALSLSIKSKLNPRIVQTRYGEVQGITRSFEYAKFLKPIDVYLGIPYATPPVGSNRFSPTRAPSPWEGVRLSDSVGPVCPQKLPDIANEQEAFERMPKGRLEYLKRLLPHLRNQSEDCLYLNIYAPAM
;
A
#
# COMPACT_ATOMS: atom_id res chain seq x y z
N MET A 1 -44.28 -39.21 22.25
CA MET A 1 -43.25 -40.26 22.25
C MET A 1 -42.67 -40.38 20.86
N GLU A 2 -41.57 -39.76 20.44
CA GLU A 2 -40.57 -38.82 20.94
C GLU A 2 -39.92 -38.31 19.63
N LEU A 3 -40.01 -37.02 19.28
CA LEU A 3 -38.90 -36.05 19.41
C LEU A 3 -37.56 -36.56 18.88
N PHE A 4 -37.19 -36.17 17.65
CA PHE A 4 -35.79 -35.90 17.29
C PHE A 4 -35.73 -34.77 16.26
N GLN A 5 -35.71 -33.53 16.74
CA GLN A 5 -35.23 -32.37 15.99
C GLN A 5 -33.70 -32.46 15.94
N VAL A 6 -33.15 -32.67 14.74
CA VAL A 6 -31.71 -32.50 14.50
C VAL A 6 -31.43 -31.00 14.41
N LEU A 7 -30.97 -30.42 15.52
CA LEU A 7 -30.46 -29.06 15.58
C LEU A 7 -29.10 -29.03 14.86
N VAL A 8 -29.08 -28.61 13.59
CA VAL A 8 -27.84 -28.28 12.87
C VAL A 8 -27.34 -26.95 13.43
N CYS A 9 -26.43 -27.00 14.41
CA CYS A 9 -25.65 -25.85 14.83
C CYS A 9 -24.76 -25.42 13.66
N LEU A 10 -25.16 -24.36 12.96
CA LEU A 10 -24.28 -23.55 12.14
C LEU A 10 -23.22 -22.96 13.08
N ILE A 11 -22.05 -23.60 13.13
CA ILE A 11 -20.84 -22.98 13.68
C ILE A 11 -20.50 -21.87 12.70
N ALA A 12 -21.02 -20.66 12.96
CA ALA A 12 -20.54 -19.47 12.29
C ALA A 12 -19.06 -19.36 12.64
N LEU A 13 -18.20 -19.70 11.68
CA LEU A 13 -16.78 -19.34 11.73
C LEU A 13 -16.72 -17.87 12.14
N PRO A 14 -16.02 -17.50 13.23
CA PRO A 14 -15.87 -16.10 13.58
C PRO A 14 -15.35 -15.39 12.32
N PRO A 15 -15.99 -14.29 11.89
CA PRO A 15 -15.53 -13.57 10.71
C PRO A 15 -14.05 -13.28 10.94
N ALA A 16 -13.21 -13.73 10.00
CA ALA A 16 -11.79 -13.42 10.02
C ALA A 16 -11.69 -11.92 10.33
N LEU A 17 -11.06 -11.59 11.46
CA LEU A 17 -10.88 -10.22 11.91
C LEU A 17 -10.00 -9.56 10.84
N SER A 18 -10.62 -9.05 9.78
CA SER A 18 -9.89 -8.29 8.78
C SER A 18 -9.37 -7.08 9.53
N LEU A 19 -8.06 -6.85 9.48
CA LEU A 19 -7.42 -5.66 10.02
C LEU A 19 -7.97 -4.47 9.23
N SER A 20 -9.16 -3.99 9.59
CA SER A 20 -9.84 -2.93 8.86
C SER A 20 -9.27 -1.61 9.35
N ILE A 21 -8.20 -1.16 8.70
CA ILE A 21 -7.69 0.18 8.89
C ILE A 21 -8.82 1.13 8.47
N LYS A 22 -9.48 1.76 9.44
CA LYS A 22 -10.42 2.86 9.18
C LYS A 22 -9.63 4.06 8.71
N SER A 23 -9.44 4.18 7.41
CA SER A 23 -8.92 5.39 6.77
C SER A 23 -10.05 6.38 6.59
N LYS A 24 -9.88 7.60 7.10
CA LYS A 24 -10.77 8.73 6.84
C LYS A 24 -10.02 9.74 6.00
N LEU A 25 -10.71 10.39 5.04
CA LEU A 25 -10.14 11.53 4.33
C LEU A 25 -9.70 12.59 5.34
N ASN A 26 -8.47 13.06 5.20
CA ASN A 26 -7.95 14.11 6.08
C ASN A 26 -8.58 15.44 5.65
N PRO A 27 -9.27 16.18 6.54
CA PRO A 27 -9.82 17.49 6.18
C PRO A 27 -8.73 18.52 5.85
N ARG A 28 -7.48 18.28 6.25
CA ARG A 28 -6.35 19.15 5.98
C ARG A 28 -5.84 18.98 4.55
N ILE A 29 -5.82 20.10 3.84
CA ILE A 29 -5.10 20.25 2.57
C ILE A 29 -3.74 20.87 2.88
N VAL A 30 -2.68 20.31 2.30
CA VAL A 30 -1.30 20.77 2.47
C VAL A 30 -0.81 21.39 1.17
N GLN A 31 -0.45 22.67 1.23
CA GLN A 31 0.21 23.36 0.12
C GLN A 31 1.66 22.91 0.00
N THR A 32 2.03 22.40 -1.18
CA THR A 32 3.43 22.13 -1.54
C THR A 32 3.95 23.18 -2.52
N ARG A 33 5.24 23.11 -2.87
CA ARG A 33 5.81 23.95 -3.94
C ARG A 33 5.23 23.67 -5.33
N TYR A 34 4.60 22.51 -5.52
CA TYR A 34 4.13 22.04 -6.83
C TYR A 34 2.59 21.98 -6.92
N GLY A 35 1.88 22.17 -5.82
CA GLY A 35 0.42 22.12 -5.79
C GLY A 35 -0.12 21.65 -4.44
N GLU A 36 -1.44 21.60 -4.32
CA GLU A 36 -2.14 21.18 -3.11
C GLU A 36 -2.27 19.67 -3.04
N VAL A 37 -2.14 19.10 -1.84
CA VAL A 37 -2.26 17.66 -1.59
C VAL A 37 -3.22 17.41 -0.43
N GLN A 38 -4.06 16.40 -0.57
CA GLN A 38 -4.90 15.88 0.50
C GLN A 38 -4.62 14.40 0.75
N GLY A 39 -4.35 14.05 2.00
CA GLY A 39 -4.08 12.68 2.43
C GLY A 39 -5.25 12.04 3.16
N ILE A 40 -4.94 10.97 3.90
CA ILE A 40 -5.87 10.26 4.78
C ILE A 40 -5.32 10.24 6.21
N THR A 41 -6.20 10.26 7.19
CA THR A 41 -5.82 9.99 8.58
C THR A 41 -6.09 8.51 8.87
N ARG A 42 -5.07 7.81 9.40
CA ARG A 42 -5.16 6.41 9.83
C ARG A 42 -5.10 6.33 11.35
N SER A 43 -6.04 5.58 11.92
CA SER A 43 -6.05 5.20 13.34
C SER A 43 -5.72 3.73 13.50
N PHE A 44 -5.16 3.38 14.66
CA PHE A 44 -4.72 2.02 14.97
C PHE A 44 -5.78 1.33 15.84
N GLU A 45 -6.55 0.41 15.24
CA GLU A 45 -7.65 -0.28 15.93
C GLU A 45 -7.19 -1.09 17.15
N TYR A 46 -6.06 -1.79 17.02
CA TYR A 46 -5.49 -2.68 18.05
C TYR A 46 -4.47 -1.98 18.96
N ALA A 47 -4.04 -0.77 18.59
CA ALA A 47 -3.05 0.01 19.34
C ALA A 47 -3.61 1.41 19.62
N LYS A 48 -4.76 1.46 20.31
CA LYS A 48 -5.50 2.71 20.62
C LYS A 48 -4.71 3.73 21.43
N PHE A 49 -3.63 3.32 22.08
CA PHE A 49 -2.71 4.20 22.80
C PHE A 49 -1.80 5.00 21.86
N LEU A 50 -1.66 4.59 20.60
CA LEU A 50 -0.95 5.35 19.59
C LEU A 50 -1.84 6.47 19.04
N LYS A 51 -1.25 7.65 18.89
CA LYS A 51 -1.91 8.76 18.20
C LYS A 51 -2.17 8.38 16.73
N PRO A 52 -3.27 8.85 16.12
CA PRO A 52 -3.48 8.73 14.69
C PRO A 52 -2.33 9.36 13.90
N ILE A 53 -2.18 8.94 12.65
CA ILE A 53 -1.20 9.50 11.73
C ILE A 53 -1.88 10.04 10.48
N ASP A 54 -1.35 11.13 9.98
CA ASP A 54 -1.65 11.65 8.66
C ASP A 54 -0.73 10.98 7.63
N VAL A 55 -1.35 10.45 6.59
CA VAL A 55 -0.68 9.64 5.57
C VAL A 55 -0.95 10.25 4.21
N TYR A 56 0.13 10.50 3.47
CA TYR A 56 0.10 11.00 2.11
C TYR A 56 0.87 10.03 1.22
N LEU A 57 0.18 9.36 0.30
CA LEU A 57 0.73 8.29 -0.53
C LEU A 57 0.81 8.72 -1.99
N GLY A 58 1.83 8.28 -2.71
CA GLY A 58 1.91 8.48 -4.16
C GLY A 58 2.11 9.95 -4.56
N ILE A 59 2.85 10.74 -3.76
CA ILE A 59 3.18 12.12 -4.11
C ILE A 59 4.34 12.11 -5.12
N PRO A 60 4.17 12.69 -6.33
CA PRO A 60 5.26 12.78 -7.29
C PRO A 60 6.34 13.74 -6.79
N TYR A 61 7.60 13.32 -6.80
CA TYR A 61 8.73 14.16 -6.38
C TYR A 61 9.69 14.52 -7.51
N ALA A 62 9.50 13.94 -8.69
CA ALA A 62 10.28 14.21 -9.89
C ALA A 62 9.45 13.95 -11.16
N THR A 63 9.89 14.46 -12.30
CA THR A 63 9.32 14.11 -13.61
C THR A 63 9.54 12.63 -13.94
N PRO A 64 8.57 11.95 -14.58
CA PRO A 64 8.73 10.55 -15.00
C PRO A 64 10.00 10.34 -15.85
N PRO A 65 10.86 9.34 -15.52
CA PRO A 65 12.11 9.07 -16.23
C PRO A 65 11.89 8.20 -17.49
N VAL A 66 10.84 8.51 -18.25
CA VAL A 66 10.41 7.76 -19.45
C VAL A 66 10.87 8.45 -20.74
N GLY A 67 10.94 7.70 -21.84
CA GLY A 67 11.29 8.24 -23.15
C GLY A 67 12.65 8.94 -23.14
N SER A 68 12.70 10.20 -23.58
CA SER A 68 13.93 11.00 -23.63
C SER A 68 14.53 11.30 -22.26
N ASN A 69 13.77 11.15 -21.17
CA ASN A 69 14.26 11.36 -19.81
C ASN A 69 14.96 10.12 -19.23
N ARG A 70 14.90 8.96 -19.91
CA ARG A 70 15.57 7.75 -19.44
C ARG A 70 17.08 7.98 -19.41
N PHE A 71 17.73 7.54 -18.33
CA PHE A 71 19.17 7.72 -18.08
C PHE A 71 19.65 9.17 -18.00
N SER A 72 18.72 10.13 -17.91
CA SER A 72 19.03 11.53 -17.65
C SER A 72 18.85 11.84 -16.15
N PRO A 73 19.50 12.89 -15.63
CA PRO A 73 19.23 13.39 -14.28
C PRO A 73 17.74 13.70 -14.07
N THR A 74 17.24 13.44 -12.87
CA THR A 74 15.85 13.74 -12.51
C THR A 74 15.62 15.25 -12.47
N ARG A 75 14.39 15.67 -12.78
CA ARG A 75 13.94 17.06 -12.74
C ARG A 75 12.77 17.21 -11.77
N ALA A 76 12.55 18.43 -11.28
CA ALA A 76 11.40 18.74 -10.45
C ALA A 76 10.08 18.39 -11.18
N PRO A 77 9.07 17.87 -10.47
CA PRO A 77 7.80 17.48 -11.09
C PRO A 77 7.08 18.71 -11.63
N SER A 78 6.26 18.52 -12.66
CA SER A 78 5.37 19.57 -13.13
C SER A 78 4.39 19.96 -12.02
N PRO A 79 4.16 21.26 -11.78
CA PRO A 79 3.09 21.70 -10.91
C PRO A 79 1.72 21.19 -11.39
N TRP A 80 0.77 21.04 -10.48
CA TRP A 80 -0.61 20.69 -10.79
C TRP A 80 -1.58 21.73 -10.23
N GLU A 81 -2.73 21.84 -10.87
CA GLU A 81 -3.84 22.69 -10.41
C GLU A 81 -4.81 21.87 -9.54
N GLY A 82 -5.44 22.55 -8.59
CA GLY A 82 -6.36 21.94 -7.63
C GLY A 82 -5.70 21.01 -6.62
N VAL A 83 -6.54 20.24 -5.92
CA VAL A 83 -6.13 19.37 -4.83
C VAL A 83 -5.90 17.95 -5.35
N ARG A 84 -4.66 17.46 -5.22
CA ARG A 84 -4.32 16.07 -5.53
C ARG A 84 -4.64 15.16 -4.35
N LEU A 85 -5.55 14.20 -4.55
CA LEU A 85 -5.78 13.13 -3.59
C LEU A 85 -4.57 12.18 -3.56
N SER A 86 -4.01 11.95 -2.37
CA SER A 86 -2.80 11.15 -2.12
C SER A 86 -3.09 10.09 -1.06
N ASP A 87 -3.99 9.17 -1.39
CA ASP A 87 -4.53 8.11 -0.52
C ASP A 87 -4.08 6.69 -0.91
N SER A 88 -3.35 6.58 -2.03
CA SER A 88 -2.94 5.33 -2.65
C SER A 88 -1.47 5.38 -3.06
N VAL A 89 -0.79 4.24 -2.97
CA VAL A 89 0.61 4.13 -3.37
C VAL A 89 0.73 4.18 -4.89
N GLY A 90 1.75 4.90 -5.39
CA GLY A 90 2.12 4.84 -6.79
C GLY A 90 2.72 3.48 -7.19
N PRO A 91 2.91 3.22 -8.48
CA PRO A 91 3.60 2.02 -8.96
C PRO A 91 5.05 1.98 -8.48
N VAL A 92 5.59 0.79 -8.24
CA VAL A 92 7.01 0.61 -7.93
C VAL A 92 7.85 0.63 -9.21
N CYS A 93 9.15 0.87 -9.07
CA CYS A 93 10.05 0.85 -10.23
C CYS A 93 10.20 -0.56 -10.81
N PRO A 94 10.52 -0.68 -12.12
CA PRO A 94 10.63 -1.97 -12.78
C PRO A 94 11.76 -2.80 -12.17
N GLN A 95 11.45 -4.04 -11.81
CA GLN A 95 12.40 -5.00 -11.24
C GLN A 95 12.04 -6.43 -11.63
N LYS A 96 13.07 -7.25 -11.89
CA LYS A 96 12.87 -8.68 -12.15
C LYS A 96 12.61 -9.40 -10.83
N LEU A 97 11.35 -9.77 -10.61
CA LEU A 97 10.94 -10.52 -9.43
C LEU A 97 11.25 -12.02 -9.59
N PRO A 98 11.68 -12.72 -8.53
CA PRO A 98 11.80 -14.17 -8.56
C PRO A 98 10.43 -14.82 -8.79
N ASP A 99 10.38 -15.83 -9.66
CA ASP A 99 9.18 -16.66 -9.79
C ASP A 99 9.10 -17.63 -8.61
N ILE A 100 7.97 -17.57 -7.91
CA ILE A 100 7.64 -18.46 -6.79
C ILE A 100 6.27 -19.12 -6.97
N ALA A 101 5.73 -19.14 -8.20
CA ALA A 101 4.44 -19.77 -8.48
C ALA A 101 4.47 -21.26 -8.09
N ASN A 102 5.61 -21.92 -8.34
CA ASN A 102 5.90 -23.26 -7.83
C ASN A 102 6.75 -23.16 -6.56
N GLU A 103 6.11 -23.35 -5.40
CA GLU A 103 6.78 -23.22 -4.10
C GLU A 103 7.86 -24.29 -3.88
N GLN A 104 7.66 -25.50 -4.40
CA GLN A 104 8.60 -26.61 -4.24
C GLN A 104 9.90 -26.29 -4.96
N GLU A 105 9.80 -25.88 -6.22
CA GLU A 105 10.93 -25.47 -7.05
C GLU A 105 11.61 -24.19 -6.49
N ALA A 106 10.82 -23.26 -5.95
CA ALA A 106 11.37 -22.09 -5.28
C ALA A 106 12.18 -22.48 -4.03
N PHE A 107 11.70 -23.45 -3.23
CA PHE A 107 12.38 -23.93 -2.03
C PHE A 107 13.70 -24.65 -2.33
N GLU A 108 13.79 -25.37 -3.45
CA GLU A 108 15.05 -25.95 -3.93
C GLU A 108 16.09 -24.87 -4.27
N ARG A 109 15.65 -23.70 -4.72
CA ARG A 109 16.51 -22.58 -5.12
C ARG A 109 16.81 -21.59 -4.00
N MET A 110 16.01 -21.56 -2.93
CA MET A 110 16.17 -20.55 -1.87
C MET A 110 15.74 -21.02 -0.47
N PRO A 111 16.35 -20.49 0.60
CA PRO A 111 15.97 -20.82 1.97
C PRO A 111 14.50 -20.47 2.30
N LYS A 112 13.88 -21.23 3.21
CA LYS A 112 12.49 -21.04 3.67
C LYS A 112 12.16 -19.58 4.01
N GLY A 113 13.02 -18.94 4.80
CA GLY A 113 12.79 -17.57 5.26
C GLY A 113 12.77 -16.55 4.12
N ARG A 114 13.57 -16.78 3.07
CA ARG A 114 13.55 -15.94 1.87
C ARG A 114 12.26 -16.13 1.08
N LEU A 115 11.81 -17.37 0.91
CA LEU A 115 10.54 -17.68 0.25
C LEU A 115 9.37 -17.02 0.98
N GLU A 116 9.31 -17.16 2.31
CA GLU A 116 8.26 -16.54 3.14
C GLU A 116 8.28 -15.00 3.05
N TYR A 117 9.47 -14.40 3.07
CA TYR A 117 9.65 -12.97 2.87
C TYR A 117 9.13 -12.51 1.49
N LEU A 118 9.49 -13.22 0.43
CA LEU A 118 9.02 -12.92 -0.93
C LEU A 118 7.51 -13.05 -1.06
N LYS A 119 6.89 -14.08 -0.47
CA LYS A 119 5.42 -14.25 -0.47
C LYS A 119 4.71 -13.04 0.12
N ARG A 120 5.26 -12.44 1.18
CA ARG A 120 4.69 -11.23 1.82
C ARG A 120 4.91 -9.97 0.98
N LEU A 121 6.04 -9.86 0.29
CA LEU A 121 6.39 -8.68 -0.49
C LEU A 121 5.72 -8.62 -1.86
N LEU A 122 5.72 -9.73 -2.60
CA LEU A 122 5.36 -9.75 -4.01
C LEU A 122 4.02 -9.09 -4.34
N PRO A 123 2.95 -9.22 -3.54
CA PRO A 123 1.70 -8.50 -3.80
C PRO A 123 1.87 -6.98 -3.93
N HIS A 124 2.82 -6.39 -3.20
CA HIS A 124 3.12 -4.96 -3.23
C HIS A 124 4.03 -4.54 -4.39
N LEU A 125 4.65 -5.50 -5.08
CA LEU A 125 5.62 -5.25 -6.17
C LEU A 125 5.04 -5.57 -7.56
N ARG A 126 3.77 -5.98 -7.65
CA ARG A 126 3.12 -6.35 -8.92
C ARG A 126 2.88 -5.14 -9.83
N ASN A 127 2.48 -4.02 -9.26
CA ASN A 127 2.18 -2.80 -10.02
C ASN A 127 3.49 -2.04 -10.30
N GLN A 128 4.12 -2.33 -11.44
CA GLN A 128 5.38 -1.72 -11.86
C GLN A 128 5.19 -0.74 -13.02
N SER A 129 5.94 0.35 -13.01
CA SER A 129 5.98 1.33 -14.10
C SER A 129 7.34 2.02 -14.10
N GLU A 130 7.84 2.47 -15.25
CA GLU A 130 8.99 3.38 -15.30
C GLU A 130 8.66 4.76 -14.71
N ASP A 131 7.40 5.18 -14.79
CA ASP A 131 6.90 6.29 -13.98
C ASP A 131 6.68 5.81 -12.54
N CYS A 132 7.74 5.80 -11.72
CA CYS A 132 7.74 5.32 -10.34
C CYS A 132 8.31 6.32 -9.31
N LEU A 133 8.56 7.57 -9.71
CA LEU A 133 9.21 8.57 -8.85
C LEU A 133 8.22 9.24 -7.89
N TYR A 134 7.67 8.43 -6.99
CA TYR A 134 6.71 8.80 -5.97
C TYR A 134 7.27 8.57 -4.56
N LEU A 135 6.83 9.38 -3.60
CA LEU A 135 7.13 9.21 -2.19
C LEU A 135 5.85 9.08 -1.35
N ASN A 136 6.03 8.53 -0.15
CA ASN A 136 4.98 8.36 0.84
C ASN A 136 5.42 9.08 2.13
N ILE A 137 4.54 9.89 2.72
CA ILE A 137 4.80 10.66 3.95
C ILE A 137 3.86 10.16 5.04
N TYR A 138 4.42 9.92 6.21
CA TYR A 138 3.70 9.54 7.42
C TYR A 138 4.08 10.52 8.53
N ALA A 139 3.11 11.27 9.03
CA ALA A 139 3.32 12.24 10.10
C ALA A 139 2.33 11.97 11.24
N PRO A 140 2.69 12.22 12.51
CA PRO A 140 1.71 12.26 13.58
C PRO A 140 0.57 13.21 13.23
N ALA A 141 -0.68 12.76 13.39
CA ALA A 141 -1.83 13.63 13.18
C ALA A 141 -1.77 14.79 14.18
N MET A 142 -2.08 15.99 13.70
CA MET A 142 -2.15 17.21 14.50
C MET A 142 -3.55 17.45 15.04
#